data_AF-B6BGD1-F1
#
_entry.id   AF-B6BGD1-F1
#
_cell.length_a   1.000
_cell.length_b   1.000
_cell.length_c   1.000
_cell.angle_alpha   90.00
_cell.angle_beta   90.00
_cell.angle_gamma   90.00
#
_symmetry.space_group_name_H-M   'P 1'
#
loop_
_entity.id
_entity.type
_entity.pdbx_description
1 polymer ?
#
loop_
_entity_poly.entity_id
_entity_poly.type
_entity_poly.pdbx_seq_one_letter_code
_entity_poly.pdbx_strand_id
1 'polypeptide(L)'
;MWLTSLKIAIIEKNTDSLDMLMNDIPELSDAKDIEQAIYLLREATEMLHTLQDETKISMGKIKKNIAFLRSTERQKINKLDIKL
;
A
#
# COMPACT_ATOMS: atom_id res chain seq x y z
N MET A 1 23.54 2.79 11.50
CA MET A 1 22.53 3.80 11.10
C MET A 1 21.34 3.18 10.38
N TRP A 2 21.55 2.24 9.43
CA TRP A 2 20.45 1.60 8.70
C TRP A 2 19.40 0.90 9.57
N LEU A 3 19.80 0.10 10.56
CA LEU A 3 18.89 -0.57 11.51
C LEU A 3 18.02 0.42 12.31
N THR A 4 18.57 1.58 12.65
CA THR A 4 17.84 2.63 13.37
C THR A 4 16.80 3.27 12.45
N SER A 5 17.17 3.56 11.20
CA SER A 5 16.26 4.08 10.19
C SER A 5 15.15 3.09 9.85
N LEU A 6 15.45 1.79 9.80
CA LEU A 6 14.45 0.72 9.62
C LEU A 6 13.43 0.71 10.76
N LYS A 7 13.90 0.79 12.02
CA LYS A 7 13.00 0.90 13.19
C LYS A 7 12.11 2.14 13.11
N ILE A 8 12.67 3.29 12.73
CA ILE A 8 11.90 4.53 12.58
C ILE A 8 10.85 4.38 11.48
N ALA A 9 11.21 3.85 10.31
CA ALA A 9 10.28 3.66 9.19
C ALA A 9 9.12 2.71 9.54
N ILE A 10 9.39 1.65 10.31
CA ILE A 10 8.37 0.73 10.83
C ILE A 10 7.45 1.44 11.83
N ILE A 11 8.00 2.20 12.78
CA ILE A 11 7.21 2.94 13.79
C ILE A 11 6.34 4.02 13.13
N GLU A 12 6.90 4.76 12.18
CA GLU A 12 6.19 5.83 11.46
C GLU A 12 5.22 5.30 10.40
N LYS A 13 5.21 3.98 10.14
CA LYS A 13 4.45 3.33 9.05
C LYS A 13 4.68 4.01 7.69
N ASN A 14 5.87 4.56 7.49
CA ASN A 14 6.20 5.32 6.30
C ASN A 14 6.75 4.37 5.24
N THR A 15 5.89 3.97 4.32
CA THR A 15 6.22 3.04 3.23
C THR A 15 7.29 3.60 2.30
N ASP A 16 7.34 4.92 2.09
CA ASP A 16 8.33 5.55 1.21
C ASP A 16 9.74 5.50 1.83
N SER A 17 9.84 5.74 3.14
CA SER A 17 11.09 5.58 3.88
C SER A 17 11.56 4.13 3.89
N LEU A 18 10.62 3.18 3.97
CA LEU A 18 10.93 1.74 3.90
C LEU A 18 11.48 1.37 2.53
N ASP A 19 10.90 1.91 1.46
CA ASP A 19 11.32 1.67 0.07
C ASP A 19 12.70 2.29 -0.22
N MET A 20 12.99 3.48 0.32
CA MET A 20 14.32 4.07 0.27
C MET A 20 15.36 3.21 1.01
N LEU A 21 15.00 2.63 2.15
CA LEU A 21 15.89 1.74 2.92
C LEU A 21 16.13 0.39 2.23
N MET A 22 15.19 -0.08 1.41
CA MET A 22 15.34 -1.29 0.60
C MET A 22 16.30 -1.09 -0.59
N ASN A 23 16.47 0.15 -1.05
CA ASN A 23 17.41 0.49 -2.13
C ASN A 23 18.87 0.54 -1.66
N ASP A 24 19.11 0.71 -0.36
CA ASP A 24 20.44 0.79 0.24
C ASP A 24 20.72 -0.52 1.01
N ILE A 25 21.54 -1.40 0.43
CA ILE A 25 21.85 -2.70 1.04
C ILE A 25 22.80 -2.48 2.23
N PRO A 26 22.40 -2.81 3.47
CA PRO A 26 23.24 -2.58 4.62
C PRO A 26 24.39 -3.58 4.69
N GLU A 27 25.60 -3.09 5.00
CA GLU A 27 26.70 -3.94 5.46
C GLU A 27 26.46 -4.35 6.93
N LEU A 28 25.75 -5.45 7.13
CA LEU A 28 25.54 -6.06 8.44
C LEU A 28 26.71 -7.02 8.71
N SER A 29 27.67 -6.60 9.54
CA SER A 29 28.86 -7.40 9.88
C SER A 29 28.70 -8.27 11.12
N ASP A 30 27.75 -7.96 12.00
CA ASP A 30 27.52 -8.68 13.25
C ASP A 30 26.32 -9.63 13.12
N ALA A 31 26.48 -10.90 13.52
CA ALA A 31 25.43 -11.91 13.50
C ALA A 31 24.18 -11.48 14.28
N LYS A 32 24.35 -10.70 15.35
CA LYS A 32 23.25 -10.19 16.16
C LYS A 32 22.45 -9.10 15.46
N ASP A 33 23.11 -8.28 14.67
CA ASP A 33 22.47 -7.23 13.87
C ASP A 33 21.71 -7.81 12.68
N ILE A 34 22.24 -8.89 12.09
CA ILE A 34 21.55 -9.67 11.04
C ILE A 34 20.25 -10.27 11.61
N GLU A 35 20.32 -10.89 12.79
CA GLU A 35 19.15 -11.51 13.41
C GLU A 35 18.06 -10.46 13.71
N GLN A 36 18.44 -9.31 14.27
CA GLN A 36 17.51 -8.20 14.49
C GLN A 36 16.90 -7.67 13.19
N ALA A 37 17.71 -7.50 12.14
CA ALA A 37 17.22 -7.03 10.84
C ALA A 37 16.18 -8.00 10.25
N ILE A 38 16.40 -9.31 10.36
CA ILE A 38 15.44 -10.33 9.88
C ILE A 38 14.11 -10.22 10.62
N TYR A 39 14.12 -10.08 11.95
CA TYR A 39 12.88 -9.95 12.72
C TYR A 39 12.12 -8.66 12.37
N LEU A 40 12.82 -7.54 12.23
CA LEU A 40 12.24 -6.26 11.84
C LEU A 40 11.68 -6.29 10.41
N LEU A 41 12.36 -6.94 9.48
CA LEU A 41 11.88 -7.13 8.11
C LEU A 41 10.61 -7.98 8.06
N ARG A 42 10.53 -9.02 8.91
CA ARG A 42 9.31 -9.83 9.01
C ARG A 42 8.13 -9.02 9.51
N GLU A 43 8.33 -8.22 10.56
CA GLU A 43 7.30 -7.33 11.09
C GLU A 43 6.88 -6.26 10.07
N ALA A 44 7.84 -5.66 9.37
CA ALA A 44 7.58 -4.71 8.29
C ALA A 44 6.76 -5.35 7.15
N THR A 45 7.06 -6.61 6.80
CA THR A 45 6.35 -7.36 5.76
C THR A 45 4.90 -7.66 6.17
N GLU A 46 4.67 -8.10 7.40
CA GLU A 46 3.31 -8.31 7.94
C GLU A 46 2.50 -7.02 7.96
N MET A 47 3.13 -5.89 8.32
CA MET A 47 2.51 -4.57 8.30
C MET A 47 2.12 -4.15 6.88
N LEU A 48 3.03 -4.31 5.91
CA LEU A 48 2.78 -4.02 4.49
C LEU A 48 1.64 -4.86 3.92
N HIS A 49 1.60 -6.15 4.22
CA HIS A 49 0.50 -7.03 3.80
C HIS A 49 -0.84 -6.59 4.38
N THR A 50 -0.87 -6.24 5.66
CA THR A 50 -2.09 -5.72 6.32
C THR A 50 -2.58 -4.44 5.64
N LEU A 51 -1.66 -3.50 5.38
CA LEU A 51 -1.98 -2.24 4.69
C LEU A 51 -2.48 -2.48 3.26
N GLN A 52 -1.89 -3.44 2.54
CA GLN A 52 -2.31 -3.83 1.20
C GLN A 52 -3.74 -4.40 1.20
N ASP A 53 -4.05 -5.26 2.17
CA ASP A 53 -5.38 -5.86 2.30
C ASP A 53 -6.45 -4.82 2.65
N GLU A 54 -6.15 -3.91 3.59
CA GLU A 54 -7.03 -2.80 3.93
C GLU A 54 -7.28 -1.90 2.71
N THR A 55 -6.23 -1.58 1.96
CA THR A 55 -6.32 -0.79 0.73
C THR A 55 -7.18 -1.48 -0.32
N LYS A 56 -7.01 -2.79 -0.49
CA LYS A 56 -7.81 -3.61 -1.42
C LYS A 56 -9.29 -3.61 -1.05
N ILE A 57 -9.60 -3.74 0.24
CA ILE A 57 -10.98 -3.66 0.75
C ILE A 57 -11.57 -2.27 0.48
N SER A 58 -10.81 -1.21 0.76
CA SER A 58 -11.22 0.17 0.53
C SER A 58 -11.49 0.45 -0.95
N MET A 59 -10.57 0.07 -1.84
CA MET A 59 -10.77 0.18 -3.29
C MET A 59 -11.99 -0.62 -3.78
N GLY A 60 -12.24 -1.80 -3.20
CA GLY A 60 -13.43 -2.60 -3.49
C GLY A 60 -14.73 -1.84 -3.16
N LYS A 61 -14.79 -1.17 -2.00
CA LYS A 61 -15.92 -0.32 -1.60
C LYS A 61 -16.08 0.87 -2.55
N ILE A 62 -14.99 1.56 -2.89
CA ILE A 62 -15.00 2.69 -3.82
C ILE A 62 -15.53 2.27 -5.20
N LYS A 63 -15.05 1.14 -5.74
CA LYS A 63 -15.53 0.60 -7.03
C LYS A 63 -17.02 0.31 -7.00
N LYS A 64 -17.53 -0.29 -5.92
CA LYS A 64 -18.98 -0.55 -5.75
C LYS A 64 -19.78 0.75 -5.72
N ASN A 65 -19.31 1.76 -4.98
CA ASN A 65 -19.98 3.06 -4.92
C ASN A 65 -20.00 3.76 -6.29
N ILE A 66 -18.89 3.72 -7.04
CA ILE A 66 -18.84 4.26 -8.41
C ILE A 66 -19.82 3.50 -9.32
N ALA A 67 -19.85 2.18 -9.25
CA ALA A 67 -20.77 1.36 -10.05
C ALA A 67 -22.24 1.69 -9.73
N PHE A 68 -22.57 1.88 -8.46
CA PHE A 68 -23.89 2.31 -8.03
C PHE A 68 -24.25 3.69 -8.60
N LEU A 69 -23.38 4.69 -8.44
CA LEU A 69 -23.61 6.04 -8.96
C LEU A 69 -23.84 6.02 -10.49
N ARG A 70 -23.02 5.27 -11.23
CA ARG A 70 -23.17 5.08 -12.68
C ARG A 70 -24.46 4.33 -13.06
N SER A 71 -24.93 3.38 -12.25
CA SER A 71 -26.22 2.71 -12.50
C SER A 71 -27.42 3.61 -12.25
N THR A 72 -27.25 4.64 -11.41
CA THR A 72 -28.28 5.65 -11.11
C THR A 72 -28.21 6.86 -12.03
N GLU A 73 -27.13 7.03 -12.80
CA GLU A 73 -27.06 8.02 -13.86
C GLU A 73 -28.14 7.69 -14.89
N ARG A 74 -29.15 8.56 -15.00
CA ARG A 74 -30.09 8.50 -16.11
C ARG A 74 -29.26 8.60 -17.39
N GLN A 75 -29.33 7.58 -18.24
CA GLN A 75 -28.83 7.70 -19.61
C GLN A 75 -29.41 8.99 -20.17
N LYS A 76 -28.52 9.94 -20.54
CA LYS A 76 -28.91 11.08 -21.36
C LYS A 76 -29.38 10.51 -22.68
N ILE A 77 -30.68 10.20 -22.77
CA ILE A 77 -31.36 10.05 -24.05
C ILE A 77 -31.29 11.46 -24.64
N ASN A 78 -30.29 11.69 -25.48
CA ASN A 78 -30.23 12.91 -26.26
C ASN A 78 -31.51 12.90 -27.10
N LYS A 79 -32.33 13.95 -26.98
CA LYS A 79 -33.57 14.11 -27.78
C LYS A 79 -33.34 14.09 -29.30
N LEU A 80 -32.08 14.05 -29.73
CA LEU A 80 -31.63 14.02 -31.12
C LEU A 80 -31.24 12.61 -31.61
N ASP A 81 -31.18 11.60 -30.74
CA ASP A 81 -30.97 10.19 -31.16
C ASP A 81 -32.29 9.60 -31.67
N ILE A 82 -32.68 9.99 -32.88
CA ILE A 82 -33.73 9.35 -33.65
C ILE A 82 -33.01 8.42 -34.63
N LYS A 83 -33.18 7.10 -34.49
CA LYS A 83 -32.72 6.14 -35.50
C LYS A 83 -33.42 6.45 -36.83
N LEU A 84 -32.65 6.84 -37.85
CA LEU A 84 -33.09 6.85 -39.24
C LEU A 84 -33.18 5.41 -39.76
#